data_AF-A0A2R7SNI5-F1
#
_entry.id   AF-A0A2R7SNI5-F1
#
_cell.length_a   1.000
_cell.length_b   1.000
_cell.length_c   1.000
_cell.angle_alpha   90.00
_cell.angle_beta   90.00
_cell.angle_gamma   90.00
#
_symmetry.space_group_name_H-M   'P 1'
#
loop_
_entity.id
_entity.type
_entity.pdbx_description
1 polymer ?
#
loop_
_entity_poly.entity_id
_entity_poly.type
_entity_poly.pdbx_seq_one_letter_code
_entity_poly.pdbx_strand_id
1 'polypeptide(L)'
;FGPREATARARCVVAEAEVALALRDVGDPPRTLAAAMATLAAHGDLANALQARLIAARRGLLLGRLDEAAALLEPVDTHRLPALPAAVAALAAAELALRTLRIADAQAALTRAEQAARHTGIPALQAEVAQAQGLLHQPAACMGGHALRLHDVAALLDSGALVVDACRHGLRAGGTWLPLARRPILFTLLRALAEAWPGDVGRDELIARTFRLREADDTHRARLRVEIGRLRALLAGQADIDATPRGFALKPPPGRDVAVLAPPVEGGAGELLALLADGAAWSTSALALARGTSQRTVQRELAELEAAGRVRAIGQTRSRRWLAPPLIGFTTILLLPAALPAG
;
A
#
# COMPACT_ATOMS: atom_id res chain seq x y z
N PHE A 1 6.37 23.91 29.51
CA PHE A 1 6.01 22.93 30.54
C PHE A 1 7.12 22.81 31.56
N GLY A 2 6.81 22.95 32.85
CA GLY A 2 7.74 22.64 33.94
C GLY A 2 7.98 21.13 34.09
N PRO A 3 8.97 20.69 34.90
CA PRO A 3 9.29 19.27 35.11
C PRO A 3 8.13 18.46 35.72
N ARG A 4 7.14 19.11 36.35
CA ARG A 4 5.95 18.48 36.96
C ARG A 4 4.74 18.34 36.03
N GLU A 5 4.81 18.84 34.80
CA GLU A 5 3.67 18.88 33.87
C GLU A 5 3.75 17.79 32.78
N ALA A 6 4.20 16.59 33.17
CA ALA A 6 4.42 15.49 32.24
C ALA A 6 3.13 15.09 31.49
N THR A 7 1.99 15.02 32.19
CA THR A 7 0.68 14.71 31.60
C THR A 7 0.20 15.78 30.62
N ALA A 8 0.33 17.06 30.96
CA ALA A 8 -0.08 18.16 30.08
C ALA A 8 0.75 18.19 28.80
N ARG A 9 2.07 18.04 28.92
CA ARG A 9 2.97 17.91 27.76
C ARG A 9 2.61 16.71 26.89
N ALA A 10 2.31 15.55 27.50
CA ALA A 10 1.91 14.37 26.77
C ALA A 10 0.59 14.57 26.00
N ARG A 11 -0.40 15.25 26.59
CA ARG A 11 -1.65 15.63 25.89
C ARG A 11 -1.39 16.53 24.69
N CYS A 12 -0.50 17.53 24.82
CA CYS A 12 -0.12 18.38 23.69
C CYS A 12 0.50 17.57 22.56
N VAL A 13 1.40 16.63 22.86
CA VAL A 13 1.98 15.73 21.85
C VAL A 13 0.90 14.90 21.14
N VAL A 14 -0.11 14.40 21.86
CA VAL A 14 -1.22 13.65 21.26
C VAL A 14 -2.04 14.55 20.32
N ALA A 15 -2.37 15.77 20.75
CA ALA A 15 -3.11 16.72 19.93
C ALA A 15 -2.32 17.15 18.67
N GLU A 16 -1.02 17.42 18.81
CA GLU A 16 -0.13 17.73 17.68
C GLU A 16 -0.07 16.56 16.69
N ALA A 17 0.04 15.32 17.18
CA ALA A 17 0.07 14.13 16.34
C ALA A 17 -1.25 13.90 15.59
N GLU A 18 -2.40 14.24 16.19
CA GLU A 18 -3.70 14.19 15.52
C GLU A 18 -3.79 15.19 14.36
N VAL A 19 -3.38 16.43 14.61
CA VAL A 19 -3.32 17.48 13.58
C VAL A 19 -2.35 17.08 12.46
N ALA A 20 -1.16 16.58 12.80
CA ALA A 20 -0.18 16.12 11.83
C ALA A 20 -0.73 14.98 10.96
N LEU A 21 -1.44 14.02 11.55
CA LEU A 21 -2.09 12.93 10.82
C LEU A 21 -3.17 13.45 9.86
N ALA A 22 -4.01 14.39 10.31
CA ALA A 22 -5.05 15.01 9.50
C ALA A 22 -4.48 15.81 8.32
N LEU A 23 -3.34 16.49 8.53
CA LEU A 23 -2.62 17.25 7.50
C LEU A 23 -1.70 16.38 6.61
N ARG A 24 -1.73 15.05 6.79
CA ARG A 24 -0.82 14.11 6.11
C ARG A 24 0.64 14.54 6.23
N ASP A 25 1.02 15.06 7.41
CA ASP A 25 2.37 15.49 7.75
C ASP A 25 3.03 14.52 8.73
N VAL A 26 3.25 13.29 8.27
CA VAL A 26 3.69 12.18 9.12
C VAL A 26 5.22 12.07 9.26
N GLY A 27 5.93 13.18 9.02
CA GLY A 27 7.39 13.26 9.09
C GLY A 27 7.97 13.12 10.50
N ASP A 28 7.17 13.36 11.54
CA ASP A 28 7.67 13.40 12.92
C ASP A 28 8.05 12.03 13.50
N PRO A 29 9.01 12.01 14.46
CA PRO A 29 9.50 10.76 15.04
C PRO A 29 8.42 10.00 15.82
N PRO A 30 8.18 8.71 15.52
CA PRO A 30 7.17 7.91 16.23
C PRO A 30 7.47 7.73 17.73
N ARG A 31 8.73 7.92 18.14
CA ARG A 31 9.17 7.79 19.54
C ARG A 31 8.52 8.81 20.47
N THR A 32 8.21 10.01 19.98
CA THR A 32 7.59 11.07 20.80
C THR A 32 6.16 10.71 21.20
N LEU A 33 5.37 10.19 20.25
CA LEU A 33 4.00 9.76 20.50
C LEU A 33 3.94 8.51 21.39
N ALA A 34 4.85 7.55 21.18
CA ALA A 34 4.94 6.36 22.03
C ALA A 34 5.27 6.70 23.49
N ALA A 35 6.20 7.64 23.73
CA ALA A 35 6.53 8.11 25.07
C ALA A 35 5.36 8.87 25.73
N ALA A 36 4.64 9.70 24.96
CA ALA A 36 3.44 10.38 25.45
C ALA A 36 2.34 9.38 25.84
N MET A 37 2.07 8.39 24.99
CA MET A 37 1.13 7.30 25.28
C MET A 37 1.48 6.56 26.58
N ALA A 38 2.74 6.17 26.76
CA ALA A 38 3.19 5.49 27.98
C ALA A 38 3.07 6.38 29.22
N THR A 39 3.40 7.66 29.10
CA THR A 39 3.26 8.64 30.18
C THR A 39 1.80 8.78 30.61
N LEU A 40 0.87 8.93 29.65
CA LEU A 40 -0.55 9.07 29.92
C LEU A 40 -1.12 7.83 30.60
N ALA A 41 -0.77 6.64 30.11
CA ALA A 41 -1.20 5.37 30.70
C ALA A 41 -0.69 5.21 32.16
N ALA A 42 0.58 5.53 32.41
CA ALA A 42 1.17 5.45 33.75
C ALA A 42 0.51 6.40 34.77
N HIS A 43 -0.08 7.50 34.30
CA HIS A 43 -0.78 8.48 35.14
C HIS A 43 -2.31 8.29 35.14
N GLY A 44 -2.82 7.19 34.58
CA GLY A 44 -4.25 6.86 34.58
C GLY A 44 -5.11 7.62 33.55
N ASP A 45 -4.50 8.39 32.65
CA ASP A 45 -5.21 9.08 31.56
C ASP A 45 -5.44 8.15 30.37
N LEU A 46 -6.29 7.14 30.58
CA LEU A 46 -6.52 6.06 29.63
C LEU A 46 -7.18 6.54 28.34
N ALA A 47 -8.00 7.59 28.39
CA ALA A 47 -8.67 8.15 27.22
C ALA A 47 -7.66 8.76 26.24
N ASN A 48 -6.74 9.60 26.72
CA ASN A 48 -5.70 10.17 25.86
C ASN A 48 -4.65 9.14 25.44
N ALA A 49 -4.35 8.14 26.29
CA ALA A 49 -3.49 7.03 25.91
C ALA A 49 -4.09 6.19 24.77
N LEU A 50 -5.41 5.93 24.80
CA LEU A 50 -6.13 5.26 23.71
C LEU A 50 -6.11 6.10 22.44
N GLN A 51 -6.37 7.41 22.53
CA GLN A 51 -6.31 8.31 21.38
C GLN A 51 -4.92 8.30 20.74
N ALA A 52 -3.85 8.37 21.55
CA ALA A 52 -2.47 8.25 21.09
C ALA A 52 -2.21 6.94 20.33
N ARG A 53 -2.74 5.82 20.85
CA ARG A 53 -2.63 4.50 20.22
C ARG A 53 -3.35 4.45 18.86
N LEU A 54 -4.56 4.99 18.77
CA LEU A 54 -5.33 5.02 17.52
C LEU A 54 -4.66 5.93 16.47
N ILE A 55 -4.11 7.09 16.88
CA ILE A 55 -3.32 7.96 16.00
C ILE A 55 -2.08 7.22 15.49
N ALA A 56 -1.35 6.52 16.36
CA ALA A 56 -0.19 5.74 15.97
C ALA A 56 -0.55 4.61 14.99
N ALA A 57 -1.66 3.90 15.22
CA ALA A 57 -2.14 2.85 14.33
C ALA A 57 -2.50 3.39 12.95
N ARG A 58 -3.29 4.47 12.89
CA ARG A 58 -3.65 5.15 11.63
C ARG A 58 -2.43 5.70 10.89
N ARG A 59 -1.44 6.22 11.61
CA ARG A 59 -0.15 6.62 11.01
C ARG A 59 0.58 5.41 10.41
N GLY A 60 0.60 4.27 11.12
CA GLY A 60 1.17 3.02 10.63
C GLY A 60 0.48 2.56 9.34
N LEU A 61 -0.85 2.56 9.32
CA LEU A 61 -1.65 2.25 8.13
C LEU A 61 -1.34 3.18 6.96
N LEU A 62 -1.31 4.49 7.19
CA LEU A 62 -1.00 5.50 6.17
C LEU A 62 0.39 5.29 5.56
N LEU A 63 1.37 4.90 6.38
CA LEU A 63 2.75 4.62 5.97
C LEU A 63 2.96 3.18 5.47
N GLY A 64 1.91 2.35 5.41
CA GLY A 64 2.03 0.95 4.98
C GLY A 64 2.76 0.03 5.95
N ARG A 65 2.89 0.41 7.22
CA ARG A 65 3.48 -0.40 8.30
C ARG A 65 2.39 -1.23 8.99
N LEU A 66 1.93 -2.26 8.29
CA LEU A 66 0.74 -3.02 8.69
C LEU A 66 0.95 -3.79 10.00
N ASP A 67 2.14 -4.35 10.22
CA ASP A 67 2.44 -5.09 11.46
C ASP A 67 2.47 -4.17 12.69
N GLU A 68 3.07 -2.97 12.55
CA GLU A 68 3.05 -1.94 13.60
C GLU A 68 1.61 -1.51 13.92
N ALA A 69 0.78 -1.30 12.89
CA ALA A 69 -0.63 -0.97 13.08
C ALA A 69 -1.42 -2.12 13.72
N ALA A 70 -1.17 -3.36 13.33
CA ALA A 70 -1.82 -4.54 13.89
C ALA A 70 -1.51 -4.68 15.39
N ALA A 71 -0.25 -4.57 15.79
CA ALA A 71 0.17 -4.63 17.19
C ALA A 71 -0.46 -3.51 18.05
N LEU A 72 -0.68 -2.33 17.46
CA LEU A 72 -1.34 -1.22 18.15
C LEU A 72 -2.86 -1.40 18.27
N LEU A 73 -3.49 -2.14 17.35
CA LEU A 73 -4.94 -2.38 17.37
C LEU A 73 -5.34 -3.62 18.17
N GLU A 74 -4.47 -4.63 18.27
CA GLU A 74 -4.71 -5.87 19.02
C GLU A 74 -5.28 -5.65 20.44
N PRO A 75 -4.71 -4.77 21.31
CA PRO A 75 -5.21 -4.59 22.66
C PRO A 75 -6.50 -3.74 22.76
N VAL A 76 -7.07 -3.28 21.63
CA VAL A 76 -8.22 -2.36 21.63
C VAL A 76 -9.53 -3.15 21.52
N ASP A 77 -10.20 -3.34 22.67
CA ASP A 77 -11.55 -3.91 22.72
C ASP A 77 -12.60 -2.85 22.37
N THR A 78 -13.03 -2.81 21.11
CA THR A 78 -13.98 -1.81 20.60
C THR A 78 -15.35 -1.87 21.27
N HIS A 79 -15.75 -2.99 21.88
CA HIS A 79 -17.04 -3.15 22.55
C HIS A 79 -17.12 -2.41 23.89
N ARG A 80 -15.97 -2.12 24.51
CA ARG A 80 -15.88 -1.41 25.80
C ARG A 80 -15.63 0.09 25.65
N LEU A 81 -15.51 0.57 24.42
CA LEU A 81 -15.19 1.96 24.13
C LEU A 81 -16.45 2.82 24.00
N PRO A 82 -16.38 4.12 24.33
CA PRO A 82 -17.37 5.08 23.88
C PRO A 82 -17.49 5.07 22.35
N ALA A 83 -18.66 5.49 21.84
CA ALA A 83 -19.02 5.34 20.42
C ALA A 83 -17.99 5.95 19.43
N LEU A 84 -17.40 7.10 19.76
CA LEU A 84 -16.43 7.77 18.87
C LEU A 84 -15.12 6.98 18.69
N PRO A 85 -14.33 6.69 19.75
CA PRO A 85 -13.12 5.88 19.60
C PRO A 85 -13.41 4.45 19.14
N ALA A 86 -14.60 3.89 19.43
CA ALA A 86 -15.03 2.60 18.87
C ALA A 86 -15.13 2.64 17.35
N ALA A 87 -15.75 3.68 16.78
CA ALA A 87 -15.89 3.86 15.35
C ALA A 87 -14.52 4.04 14.66
N VAL A 88 -13.65 4.88 15.24
CA VAL A 88 -12.29 5.12 14.71
C VAL A 88 -11.43 3.85 14.76
N ALA A 89 -11.50 3.10 15.87
CA ALA A 89 -10.81 1.81 16.00
C ALA A 89 -11.31 0.78 14.98
N ALA A 90 -12.63 0.71 14.78
CA ALA A 90 -13.24 -0.20 13.81
C ALA A 90 -12.88 0.17 12.36
N LEU A 91 -12.81 1.46 12.00
CA LEU A 91 -12.32 1.91 10.70
C LEU A 91 -10.85 1.53 10.47
N ALA A 92 -9.99 1.75 11.48
CA ALA A 92 -8.58 1.35 11.39
C ALA A 92 -8.42 -0.17 11.24
N ALA A 93 -9.23 -0.96 11.96
CA ALA A 93 -9.26 -2.42 11.82
C ALA A 93 -9.77 -2.86 10.44
N ALA A 94 -10.78 -2.17 9.89
CA ALA A 94 -11.26 -2.41 8.53
C ALA A 94 -10.17 -2.15 7.50
N GLU A 95 -9.49 -1.00 7.57
CA GLU A 95 -8.38 -0.68 6.67
C GLU A 95 -7.25 -1.73 6.77
N LEU A 96 -6.86 -2.13 7.98
CA LEU A 96 -5.86 -3.18 8.18
C LEU A 96 -6.29 -4.51 7.54
N ALA A 97 -7.53 -4.93 7.76
CA ALA A 97 -8.08 -6.16 7.19
C ALA A 97 -8.10 -6.11 5.66
N LEU A 98 -8.49 -4.97 5.08
CA LEU A 98 -8.46 -4.75 3.64
C LEU A 98 -7.04 -4.82 3.06
N ARG A 99 -6.07 -4.15 3.70
CA ARG A 99 -4.66 -4.18 3.24
C ARG A 99 -3.98 -5.52 3.49
N THR A 100 -4.57 -6.38 4.30
CA THR A 100 -4.16 -7.79 4.47
C THR A 100 -5.04 -8.77 3.68
N LEU A 101 -5.95 -8.26 2.84
CA LEU A 101 -6.89 -9.01 2.01
C LEU A 101 -7.80 -10.00 2.78
N ARG A 102 -8.04 -9.72 4.08
CA ARG A 102 -9.02 -10.42 4.91
C ARG A 102 -10.40 -9.79 4.73
N ILE A 103 -11.04 -10.11 3.61
CA ILE A 103 -12.28 -9.42 3.17
C ILE A 103 -13.43 -9.57 4.18
N ALA A 104 -13.61 -10.76 4.76
CA ALA A 104 -14.65 -10.99 5.76
C ALA A 104 -14.42 -10.16 7.03
N ASP A 105 -13.17 -10.10 7.52
CA ASP A 105 -12.81 -9.30 8.69
C ASP A 105 -13.02 -7.80 8.42
N ALA A 106 -12.70 -7.34 7.21
CA ALA A 106 -12.92 -5.96 6.80
C ALA A 106 -14.41 -5.60 6.78
N GLN A 107 -15.27 -6.46 6.22
CA GLN A 107 -16.71 -6.28 6.22
C GLN A 107 -17.27 -6.22 7.65
N ALA A 108 -16.87 -7.17 8.51
CA ALA A 108 -17.29 -7.17 9.91
C ALA A 108 -16.83 -5.91 10.67
N ALA A 109 -15.61 -5.44 10.41
CA ALA A 109 -15.10 -4.21 11.01
C ALA A 109 -15.85 -2.96 10.51
N LEU A 110 -16.19 -2.88 9.22
CA LEU A 110 -17.00 -1.80 8.66
C LEU A 110 -18.41 -1.77 9.24
N THR A 111 -19.05 -2.93 9.44
CA THR A 111 -20.36 -3.01 10.12
C THR A 111 -20.28 -2.47 11.55
N ARG A 112 -19.22 -2.83 12.31
CA ARG A 112 -19.00 -2.26 13.66
C ARG A 112 -18.77 -0.75 13.61
N ALA A 113 -18.00 -0.27 12.63
CA ALA A 113 -17.74 1.16 12.45
C ALA A 113 -19.03 1.93 12.16
N GLU A 114 -19.90 1.40 11.30
CA GLU A 114 -21.20 1.98 10.95
C GLU A 114 -22.12 2.07 12.18
N GLN A 115 -22.21 0.98 12.95
CA GLN A 115 -22.98 0.97 14.18
C GLN A 115 -22.46 2.02 15.16
N ALA A 116 -21.16 2.05 15.43
CA ALA A 116 -20.57 3.02 16.35
C ALA A 116 -20.75 4.48 15.86
N ALA A 117 -20.54 4.76 14.56
CA ALA A 117 -20.71 6.08 13.96
C ALA A 117 -22.16 6.58 13.98
N ARG A 118 -23.15 5.67 13.92
CA ARG A 118 -24.55 6.03 14.13
C ARG A 118 -24.80 6.52 15.56
N HIS A 119 -24.23 5.84 16.56
CA HIS A 119 -24.39 6.21 17.97
C HIS A 119 -23.71 7.52 18.35
N THR A 120 -22.70 7.97 17.60
CA THR A 120 -22.09 9.30 17.84
C THR A 120 -22.95 10.46 17.33
N GLY A 121 -23.80 10.21 16.31
CA GLY A 121 -24.56 11.25 15.63
C GLY A 121 -23.71 12.23 14.81
N ILE A 122 -22.43 11.95 14.56
CA ILE A 122 -21.52 12.86 13.83
C ILE A 122 -21.62 12.59 12.32
N PRO A 123 -22.17 13.51 11.51
CA PRO A 123 -22.40 13.25 10.08
C PRO A 123 -21.12 13.00 9.27
N ALA A 124 -20.04 13.72 9.62
CA ALA A 124 -18.75 13.55 8.94
C ALA A 124 -18.18 12.13 9.10
N LEU A 125 -18.30 11.55 10.29
CA LEU A 125 -17.85 10.19 10.58
C LEU A 125 -18.71 9.14 9.87
N GLN A 126 -20.03 9.37 9.80
CA GLN A 126 -20.92 8.50 9.04
C GLN A 126 -20.60 8.52 7.55
N ALA A 127 -20.28 9.68 6.99
CA ALA A 127 -19.84 9.82 5.61
C ALA A 127 -18.50 9.11 5.36
N GLU A 128 -17.54 9.18 6.29
CA GLU A 128 -16.27 8.45 6.21
C GLU A 128 -16.49 6.93 6.20
N VAL A 129 -17.37 6.41 7.06
CA VAL A 129 -17.73 4.98 7.04
C VAL A 129 -18.41 4.57 5.73
N ALA A 130 -19.37 5.36 5.26
CA ALA A 130 -20.05 5.09 4.00
C ALA A 130 -19.08 5.10 2.79
N GLN A 131 -18.12 6.03 2.79
CA GLN A 131 -17.06 6.06 1.79
C GLN A 131 -16.22 4.79 1.85
N ALA A 132 -15.78 4.37 3.05
CA ALA A 132 -14.99 3.16 3.25
C ALA A 132 -15.74 1.88 2.80
N GLN A 133 -17.06 1.81 3.04
CA GLN A 133 -17.92 0.74 2.52
C GLN A 133 -17.98 0.76 0.98
N GLY A 134 -18.12 1.94 0.37
CA GLY A 134 -18.14 2.10 -1.08
C GLY A 134 -16.87 1.60 -1.78
N LEU A 135 -15.71 1.70 -1.12
CA LEU A 135 -14.42 1.23 -1.65
C LEU A 135 -14.40 -0.29 -1.92
N LEU A 136 -15.17 -1.09 -1.17
CA LEU A 136 -15.27 -2.54 -1.41
C LEU A 136 -15.81 -2.91 -2.79
N HIS A 137 -16.64 -2.03 -3.35
CA HIS A 137 -17.35 -2.27 -4.61
C HIS A 137 -16.63 -1.70 -5.83
N GLN A 138 -15.58 -0.92 -5.61
CA GLN A 138 -14.76 -0.37 -6.67
C GLN A 138 -13.74 -1.40 -7.17
N PRO A 139 -13.39 -1.35 -8.47
CA PRO A 139 -12.24 -2.06 -8.98
C PRO A 139 -10.96 -1.71 -8.20
N ALA A 140 -10.26 -2.76 -7.79
CA ALA A 140 -8.99 -2.66 -7.08
C ALA A 140 -7.83 -2.94 -8.03
N ALA A 141 -7.92 -4.00 -8.84
CA ALA A 141 -6.88 -4.44 -9.78
C ALA A 141 -7.47 -4.71 -11.17
N CYS A 142 -6.60 -5.01 -12.12
CA CYS A 142 -6.98 -5.55 -13.42
C CYS A 142 -6.23 -6.87 -13.69
N MET A 143 -6.87 -7.79 -14.40
CA MET A 143 -6.26 -9.03 -14.92
C MET A 143 -6.64 -9.19 -16.39
N GLY A 144 -5.64 -9.22 -17.28
CA GLY A 144 -5.89 -9.32 -18.72
C GLY A 144 -6.83 -8.23 -19.26
N GLY A 145 -6.74 -7.01 -18.73
CA GLY A 145 -7.61 -5.88 -19.07
C GLY A 145 -8.98 -5.84 -18.35
N HIS A 146 -9.34 -6.88 -17.60
CA HIS A 146 -10.61 -6.93 -16.87
C HIS A 146 -10.46 -6.40 -15.45
N ALA A 147 -11.37 -5.50 -15.05
CA ALA A 147 -11.41 -4.93 -13.71
C ALA A 147 -11.84 -5.98 -12.67
N LEU A 148 -11.08 -6.10 -11.59
CA LEU A 148 -11.32 -6.99 -10.45
C LEU A 148 -11.59 -6.17 -9.19
N ARG A 149 -12.61 -6.54 -8.41
CA ARG A 149 -12.84 -5.98 -7.07
C ARG A 149 -11.99 -6.71 -6.03
N LEU A 150 -11.94 -6.18 -4.80
CA LEU A 150 -11.11 -6.78 -3.74
C LEU A 150 -11.45 -8.24 -3.43
N HIS A 151 -12.72 -8.62 -3.47
CA HIS A 151 -13.13 -10.01 -3.26
C HIS A 151 -12.64 -10.94 -4.38
N ASP A 152 -12.66 -10.48 -5.64
CA ASP A 152 -12.13 -11.25 -6.78
C ASP A 152 -10.61 -11.41 -6.68
N VAL A 153 -9.92 -10.35 -6.23
CA VAL A 153 -8.47 -10.40 -5.97
C VAL A 153 -8.15 -11.41 -4.87
N ALA A 154 -8.89 -11.38 -3.75
CA ALA A 154 -8.69 -12.35 -2.67
C ALA A 154 -8.95 -13.79 -3.15
N ALA A 155 -10.05 -14.02 -3.88
CA ALA A 155 -10.36 -15.33 -4.46
C ALA A 155 -9.29 -15.82 -5.43
N LEU A 156 -8.74 -14.93 -6.29
CA LEU A 156 -7.64 -15.27 -7.19
C LEU A 156 -6.40 -15.69 -6.42
N LEU A 157 -6.03 -14.97 -5.36
CA LEU A 157 -4.84 -15.29 -4.58
C LEU A 157 -4.99 -16.59 -3.76
N ASP A 158 -6.23 -16.98 -3.44
CA ASP A 158 -6.56 -18.21 -2.73
C ASP A 158 -6.88 -19.38 -3.69
N SER A 159 -7.00 -19.13 -5.00
CA SER A 159 -7.28 -20.15 -6.04
C SER A 159 -6.18 -21.19 -6.19
N GLY A 160 -5.00 -20.93 -5.61
CA GLY A 160 -3.82 -21.75 -5.81
C GLY A 160 -3.03 -21.39 -7.07
N ALA A 161 -3.47 -20.43 -7.91
CA ALA A 161 -2.70 -19.94 -9.05
C ALA A 161 -1.32 -19.37 -8.65
N LEU A 162 -0.41 -19.31 -9.62
CA LEU A 162 0.83 -18.57 -9.54
C LEU A 162 0.56 -17.12 -9.96
N VAL A 163 0.46 -16.21 -8.99
CA VAL A 163 0.03 -14.83 -9.25
C VAL A 163 1.24 -13.89 -9.23
N VAL A 164 1.54 -13.29 -10.37
CA VAL A 164 2.48 -12.16 -10.45
C VAL A 164 1.70 -10.89 -10.11
N ASP A 165 2.00 -10.31 -8.95
CA ASP A 165 1.34 -9.11 -8.43
C ASP A 165 2.17 -7.87 -8.77
N ALA A 166 1.74 -7.13 -9.80
CA ALA A 166 2.32 -5.85 -10.17
C ALA A 166 1.81 -4.67 -9.35
N CYS A 167 0.81 -4.86 -8.49
CA CYS A 167 0.45 -3.84 -7.49
C CYS A 167 1.49 -3.81 -6.36
N ARG A 168 2.00 -4.99 -5.96
CA ARG A 168 2.97 -5.15 -4.86
C ARG A 168 4.38 -5.51 -5.28
N HIS A 169 4.62 -5.65 -6.59
CA HIS A 169 5.89 -6.09 -7.19
C HIS A 169 6.43 -7.38 -6.57
N GLY A 170 5.65 -8.46 -6.67
CA GLY A 170 6.08 -9.77 -6.18
C GLY A 170 5.35 -10.92 -6.82
N LEU A 171 5.66 -12.12 -6.34
CA LEU A 171 5.05 -13.37 -6.77
C LEU A 171 4.38 -14.04 -5.58
N ARG A 172 3.13 -14.46 -5.76
CA ARG A 172 2.43 -15.31 -4.81
C ARG A 172 2.27 -16.71 -5.39
N ALA A 173 2.70 -17.70 -4.62
CA ALA A 173 2.52 -19.12 -4.91
C ALA A 173 1.85 -19.77 -3.69
N GLY A 174 0.52 -19.78 -3.66
CA GLY A 174 -0.27 -20.28 -2.53
C GLY A 174 -0.07 -19.37 -1.31
N GLY A 175 0.37 -19.95 -0.20
CA GLY A 175 0.69 -19.19 1.02
C GLY A 175 2.06 -18.48 0.99
N THR A 176 2.89 -18.71 -0.03
CA THR A 176 4.25 -18.14 -0.09
C THR A 176 4.25 -16.82 -0.87
N TRP A 177 4.89 -15.80 -0.29
CA TRP A 177 5.12 -14.51 -0.93
C TRP A 177 6.62 -14.30 -1.21
N LEU A 178 6.96 -14.04 -2.46
CA LEU A 178 8.30 -13.68 -2.90
C LEU A 178 8.33 -12.20 -3.29
N PRO A 179 8.94 -11.30 -2.49
CA PRO A 179 9.02 -9.89 -2.82
C PRO A 179 10.10 -9.60 -3.87
N LEU A 180 9.74 -8.90 -4.94
CA LEU A 180 10.65 -8.46 -6.00
C LEU A 180 10.74 -6.93 -6.16
N ALA A 181 10.07 -6.14 -5.31
CA ALA A 181 10.06 -4.68 -5.38
C ALA A 181 11.46 -4.02 -5.39
N ARG A 182 12.43 -4.61 -4.67
CA ARG A 182 13.84 -4.15 -4.65
C ARG A 182 14.67 -4.67 -5.84
N ARG A 183 14.06 -5.45 -6.73
CA ARG A 183 14.70 -6.13 -7.86
C ARG A 183 13.90 -5.84 -9.14
N PRO A 184 13.78 -4.56 -9.55
CA PRO A 184 12.87 -4.13 -10.61
C PRO A 184 13.14 -4.85 -11.94
N ILE A 185 14.41 -5.08 -12.29
CA ILE A 185 14.80 -5.84 -13.49
C ILE A 185 14.21 -7.26 -13.46
N LEU A 186 14.34 -7.97 -12.32
CA LEU A 186 13.85 -9.34 -12.19
C LEU A 186 12.32 -9.38 -12.17
N PHE A 187 11.68 -8.38 -11.55
CA PHE A 187 10.23 -8.24 -11.58
C PHE A 187 9.71 -7.99 -13.01
N THR A 188 10.36 -7.11 -13.78
CA THR A 188 9.99 -6.84 -15.17
C THR A 188 10.10 -8.09 -16.04
N LEU A 189 11.16 -8.89 -15.87
CA LEU A 189 11.32 -10.17 -16.57
C LEU A 189 10.21 -11.17 -16.18
N LEU A 190 9.95 -11.33 -14.89
CA LEU A 190 8.90 -12.21 -14.39
C LEU A 190 7.53 -11.83 -14.94
N ARG A 191 7.19 -10.53 -14.87
CA ARG A 191 5.93 -10.00 -15.38
C ARG A 191 5.78 -10.27 -16.88
N ALA A 192 6.80 -9.99 -17.69
CA ALA A 192 6.74 -10.23 -19.13
C ALA A 192 6.53 -11.71 -19.46
N LEU A 193 7.21 -12.62 -18.76
CA LEU A 193 7.05 -14.06 -18.95
C LEU A 193 5.65 -14.55 -18.53
N ALA A 194 5.10 -14.01 -17.45
CA ALA A 194 3.77 -14.37 -16.96
C ALA A 194 2.64 -13.81 -17.85
N GLU A 195 2.80 -12.61 -18.41
CA GLU A 195 1.85 -12.03 -19.36
C GLU A 195 1.74 -12.84 -20.67
N ALA A 196 2.84 -13.47 -21.08
CA ALA A 196 2.88 -14.28 -22.30
C ALA A 196 2.50 -15.75 -22.07
N TRP A 197 2.38 -16.20 -20.82
CA TRP A 197 2.02 -17.58 -20.49
C TRP A 197 0.63 -17.92 -21.11
N PRO A 198 0.44 -19.11 -21.70
CA PRO A 198 1.33 -20.29 -21.73
C PRO A 198 2.43 -20.28 -22.81
N GLY A 199 2.59 -19.17 -23.53
CA GLY A 199 3.61 -18.99 -24.58
C GLY A 199 4.99 -18.56 -24.07
N ASP A 200 5.87 -18.26 -25.02
CA ASP A 200 7.23 -17.76 -24.80
C ASP A 200 7.39 -16.30 -25.22
N VAL A 201 8.38 -15.63 -24.61
CA VAL A 201 8.76 -14.25 -24.96
C VAL A 201 10.11 -14.25 -25.67
N GLY A 202 10.22 -13.48 -26.74
CA GLY A 202 11.46 -13.33 -27.51
C GLY A 202 12.57 -12.63 -26.70
N ARG A 203 13.84 -12.96 -27.00
CA ARG A 203 15.00 -12.35 -26.32
C ARG A 203 15.05 -10.83 -26.49
N ASP A 204 14.81 -10.35 -27.71
CA ASP A 204 14.89 -8.92 -28.02
C ASP A 204 13.74 -8.15 -27.37
N GLU A 205 12.55 -8.76 -27.26
CA GLU A 205 11.43 -8.18 -26.52
C GLU A 205 11.72 -8.07 -25.02
N LEU A 206 12.29 -9.12 -24.40
CA LEU A 206 12.71 -9.08 -23.00
C LEU A 206 13.78 -8.01 -22.76
N ILE A 207 14.73 -7.84 -23.68
CA ILE A 207 15.77 -6.80 -23.61
C ILE A 207 15.13 -5.42 -23.71
N ALA A 208 14.25 -5.20 -24.68
CA ALA A 208 13.58 -3.92 -24.88
C ALA A 208 12.76 -3.51 -23.66
N ARG A 209 11.95 -4.44 -23.11
CA ARG A 209 11.12 -4.19 -21.91
C ARG A 209 11.96 -3.94 -20.66
N THR A 210 13.04 -4.71 -20.46
CA THR A 210 13.80 -4.70 -19.20
C THR A 210 14.84 -3.60 -19.14
N PHE A 211 15.56 -3.36 -20.23
CA PHE A 211 16.65 -2.38 -20.28
C PHE A 211 16.23 -1.05 -20.91
N ARG A 212 14.99 -0.94 -21.43
CA ARG A 212 14.43 0.25 -22.09
C ARG A 212 15.29 0.74 -23.26
N LEU A 213 15.87 -0.19 -24.01
CA LEU A 213 16.72 0.08 -25.17
C LEU A 213 16.03 -0.36 -26.45
N ARG A 214 16.26 0.38 -27.55
CA ARG A 214 15.66 0.10 -28.86
C ARG A 214 16.43 -0.97 -29.64
N GLU A 215 17.73 -1.11 -29.43
CA GLU A 215 18.58 -2.09 -30.13
C GLU A 215 19.35 -2.97 -29.14
N ALA A 216 19.26 -4.28 -29.34
CA ALA A 216 19.91 -5.30 -28.52
C ALA A 216 21.24 -5.71 -29.15
N ASP A 217 22.34 -5.48 -28.45
CA ASP A 217 23.66 -6.05 -28.81
C ASP A 217 23.92 -7.38 -28.06
N ASP A 218 25.08 -7.99 -28.35
CA ASP A 218 25.48 -9.25 -27.71
C ASP A 218 25.77 -9.12 -26.22
N THR A 219 26.13 -7.91 -25.75
CA THR A 219 26.27 -7.58 -24.33
C THR A 219 24.92 -7.64 -23.62
N HIS A 220 23.86 -7.10 -24.24
CA HIS A 220 22.50 -7.16 -23.71
C HIS A 220 21.98 -8.60 -23.68
N ARG A 221 22.29 -9.41 -24.71
CA ARG A 221 21.96 -10.85 -24.71
C ARG A 221 22.70 -11.62 -23.61
N ALA A 222 23.96 -11.28 -23.34
CA ALA A 222 24.72 -11.86 -22.22
C ALA A 222 24.13 -11.45 -20.87
N ARG A 223 23.81 -10.17 -20.70
CA ARG A 223 23.18 -9.66 -19.48
C ARG A 223 21.80 -10.28 -19.24
N LEU A 224 20.97 -10.41 -20.28
CA LEU A 224 19.66 -11.09 -20.18
C LEU A 224 19.83 -12.51 -19.64
N ARG A 225 20.80 -13.29 -20.17
CA ARG A 225 21.06 -14.66 -19.69
C ARG A 225 21.42 -14.69 -18.20
N VAL A 226 22.21 -13.74 -17.73
CA VAL A 226 22.57 -13.61 -16.31
C VAL A 226 21.34 -13.30 -15.46
N GLU A 227 20.52 -12.32 -15.85
CA GLU A 227 19.32 -11.94 -15.09
C GLU A 227 18.25 -13.06 -15.09
N ILE A 228 18.09 -13.81 -16.20
CA ILE A 228 17.25 -15.01 -16.24
C ILE A 228 17.77 -16.09 -15.29
N GLY A 229 19.10 -16.29 -15.23
CA GLY A 229 19.70 -17.22 -14.26
C GLY A 229 19.42 -16.82 -12.81
N ARG A 230 19.52 -15.52 -12.49
CA ARG A 230 19.15 -14.99 -11.17
C ARG A 230 17.66 -15.15 -10.88
N LEU A 231 16.80 -14.92 -11.87
CA LEU A 231 15.36 -15.11 -11.71
C LEU A 231 15.03 -16.58 -11.44
N ARG A 232 15.61 -17.53 -12.19
CA ARG A 232 15.45 -18.98 -11.93
C ARG A 232 15.84 -19.35 -10.51
N ALA A 233 16.99 -18.87 -10.04
CA ALA A 233 17.44 -19.14 -8.67
C ALA A 233 16.45 -18.63 -7.61
N LEU A 234 15.75 -17.52 -7.87
CA LEU A 234 14.73 -16.99 -6.96
C LEU A 234 13.39 -17.70 -7.03
N LEU A 235 13.03 -18.18 -8.22
CA LEU A 235 11.78 -18.91 -8.45
C LEU A 235 11.88 -20.40 -8.06
N ALA A 236 13.07 -20.89 -7.72
CA ALA A 236 13.31 -22.28 -7.38
C ALA A 236 12.26 -22.81 -6.37
N GLY A 237 11.60 -23.91 -6.73
CA GLY A 237 10.53 -24.52 -5.95
C GLY A 237 9.13 -23.91 -6.14
N GLN A 238 8.99 -22.81 -6.88
CA GLN A 238 7.71 -22.15 -7.17
C GLN A 238 7.34 -22.18 -8.65
N ALA A 239 8.31 -21.98 -9.55
CA ALA A 239 8.15 -22.07 -11.00
C ALA A 239 9.52 -22.21 -11.69
N ASP A 240 9.52 -22.83 -12.87
CA ASP A 240 10.69 -22.94 -13.73
C ASP A 240 10.63 -21.93 -14.88
N ILE A 241 11.78 -21.69 -15.50
CA ILE A 241 11.88 -20.91 -16.74
C ILE A 241 12.64 -21.73 -17.76
N ASP A 242 12.01 -22.05 -18.88
CA ASP A 242 12.63 -22.82 -19.94
C ASP A 242 13.17 -21.92 -21.05
N ALA A 243 14.28 -22.32 -21.64
CA ALA A 243 14.78 -21.70 -22.85
C ALA A 243 14.02 -22.26 -24.06
N THR A 244 13.56 -21.37 -24.93
CA THR A 244 12.93 -21.72 -26.21
C THR A 244 13.82 -21.29 -27.38
N PRO A 245 13.53 -21.72 -28.61
CA PRO A 245 14.24 -21.22 -29.78
C PRO A 245 14.22 -19.68 -29.88
N ARG A 246 13.09 -19.05 -29.53
CA ARG A 246 12.89 -17.59 -29.63
C ARG A 246 13.32 -16.82 -28.38
N GLY A 247 13.27 -17.44 -27.20
CA GLY A 247 13.66 -16.81 -25.95
C GLY A 247 13.41 -17.68 -24.73
N PHE A 248 12.40 -17.33 -23.92
CA PHE A 248 12.14 -17.98 -22.64
C PHE A 248 10.63 -18.10 -22.36
N ALA A 249 10.24 -19.15 -21.65
CA ALA A 249 8.86 -19.39 -21.22
C ALA A 249 8.79 -19.67 -19.72
N LEU A 250 7.77 -19.14 -19.04
CA LEU A 250 7.48 -19.47 -17.65
C LEU A 250 6.79 -20.84 -17.59
N LYS A 251 7.24 -21.71 -16.70
CA LYS A 251 6.64 -23.01 -16.43
C LYS A 251 6.19 -23.11 -14.98
N PRO A 252 4.89 -22.92 -14.69
CA PRO A 252 4.39 -23.18 -13.35
C PRO A 252 4.39 -24.70 -13.06
N PRO A 253 4.27 -25.10 -11.79
CA PRO A 253 4.05 -26.50 -11.41
C PRO A 253 2.83 -27.10 -12.13
N PRO A 254 2.81 -28.42 -12.38
CA PRO A 254 1.69 -29.07 -13.08
C PRO A 254 0.33 -28.74 -12.45
N GLY A 255 -0.66 -28.39 -13.28
CA GLY A 255 -2.02 -28.08 -12.84
C GLY A 255 -2.20 -26.70 -12.21
N ARG A 256 -1.19 -25.82 -12.29
CA ARG A 256 -1.25 -24.47 -11.72
C ARG A 256 -1.32 -23.41 -12.82
N ASP A 257 -2.37 -22.59 -12.79
CA ASP A 257 -2.52 -21.46 -13.70
C ASP A 257 -1.59 -20.30 -13.33
N VAL A 258 -1.27 -19.46 -14.30
CA VAL A 258 -0.53 -18.21 -14.11
C VAL A 258 -1.47 -17.03 -14.31
N ALA A 259 -1.46 -16.09 -13.37
CA ALA A 259 -2.22 -14.85 -13.47
C ALA A 259 -1.32 -13.64 -13.23
N VAL A 260 -1.61 -12.55 -13.93
CA VAL A 260 -0.94 -11.26 -13.72
C VAL A 260 -1.96 -10.26 -13.19
N LEU A 261 -1.76 -9.83 -11.96
CA LEU A 261 -2.49 -8.71 -11.37
C LEU A 261 -1.76 -7.42 -11.70
N ALA A 262 -2.45 -6.49 -12.34
CA ALA A 262 -1.96 -5.16 -12.64
C ALA A 262 -2.73 -4.10 -11.85
N PRO A 263 -2.10 -2.98 -11.45
CA PRO A 263 -2.84 -1.85 -10.94
C PRO A 263 -3.76 -1.29 -12.06
N PRO A 264 -4.93 -0.73 -11.73
CA PRO A 264 -5.82 -0.10 -12.71
C PRO A 264 -5.19 1.07 -13.47
N VAL A 265 -4.17 1.69 -12.88
CA VAL A 265 -3.33 2.72 -13.50
C VAL A 265 -1.87 2.30 -13.35
N GLU A 266 -1.18 2.08 -14.46
CA GLU A 266 0.22 1.61 -14.45
C GLU A 266 1.26 2.73 -14.21
N GLY A 267 2.42 2.33 -13.66
CA GLY A 267 3.62 3.16 -13.53
C GLY A 267 3.78 3.87 -12.17
N GLY A 268 4.95 4.47 -11.94
CA GLY A 268 5.25 5.20 -10.68
C GLY A 268 4.32 6.38 -10.42
N ALA A 269 3.83 7.00 -11.50
CA ALA A 269 2.72 7.95 -11.51
C ALA A 269 1.45 7.39 -10.86
N GLY A 270 1.11 6.12 -11.14
CA GLY A 270 -0.03 5.41 -10.54
C GLY A 270 0.11 5.23 -9.04
N GLU A 271 1.32 4.94 -8.54
CA GLU A 271 1.56 4.78 -7.09
C GLU A 271 1.38 6.10 -6.32
N LEU A 272 1.86 7.23 -6.87
CA LEU A 272 1.63 8.55 -6.26
C LEU A 272 0.16 8.96 -6.34
N LEU A 273 -0.50 8.71 -7.47
CA LEU A 273 -1.93 8.99 -7.63
C LEU A 273 -2.79 8.14 -6.68
N ALA A 274 -2.37 6.91 -6.38
CA ALA A 274 -3.02 6.04 -5.41
C ALA A 274 -2.90 6.57 -3.97
N LEU A 275 -1.76 7.15 -3.59
CA LEU A 275 -1.59 7.83 -2.29
C LEU A 275 -2.47 9.08 -2.19
N LEU A 276 -2.65 9.79 -3.30
CA LEU A 276 -3.47 11.02 -3.38
C LEU A 276 -4.96 10.74 -3.64
N ALA A 277 -5.36 9.48 -3.79
CA ALA A 277 -6.72 9.10 -4.20
C ALA A 277 -7.78 9.41 -3.13
N ASP A 278 -7.38 9.57 -1.87
CA ASP A 278 -8.25 10.00 -0.77
C ASP A 278 -8.64 11.49 -0.86
N GLY A 279 -8.03 12.23 -1.80
CA GLY A 279 -8.26 13.66 -1.99
C GLY A 279 -7.66 14.52 -0.87
N ALA A 280 -6.88 13.93 0.04
CA ALA A 280 -6.21 14.68 1.11
C ALA A 280 -4.97 15.41 0.57
N ALA A 281 -4.60 16.50 1.23
CA ALA A 281 -3.45 17.31 0.85
C ALA A 281 -2.17 16.75 1.48
N TRP A 282 -1.31 16.11 0.67
CA TRP A 282 -0.07 15.48 1.18
C TRP A 282 1.15 16.39 1.08
N SER A 283 2.05 16.33 2.06
CA SER A 283 3.41 16.89 1.89
C SER A 283 4.28 15.99 1.01
N THR A 284 5.24 16.60 0.32
CA THR A 284 6.28 15.87 -0.43
C THR A 284 7.06 14.91 0.47
N SER A 285 7.36 15.30 1.71
CA SER A 285 8.05 14.47 2.69
C SER A 285 7.23 13.24 3.09
N ALA A 286 5.93 13.39 3.33
CA ALA A 286 5.05 12.27 3.64
C ALA A 286 4.91 11.30 2.46
N LEU A 287 4.79 11.80 1.23
CA LEU A 287 4.78 10.96 0.02
C LEU A 287 6.08 10.18 -0.14
N ALA A 288 7.23 10.82 0.09
CA ALA A 288 8.53 10.17 0.06
C ALA A 288 8.67 9.07 1.12
N LEU A 289 8.19 9.32 2.35
CA LEU A 289 8.15 8.34 3.42
C LEU A 289 7.23 7.16 3.08
N ALA A 290 6.04 7.42 2.54
CA ALA A 290 5.10 6.37 2.14
C ALA A 290 5.63 5.53 0.97
N ARG A 291 6.34 6.15 0.02
CA ARG A 291 6.99 5.45 -1.10
C ARG A 291 8.29 4.74 -0.72
N GLY A 292 8.92 5.10 0.40
CA GLY A 292 10.27 4.65 0.74
C GLY A 292 11.33 5.14 -0.25
N THR A 293 11.14 6.34 -0.84
CA THR A 293 12.05 6.93 -1.83
C THR A 293 12.53 8.33 -1.39
N SER A 294 13.47 8.91 -2.13
CA SER A 294 13.94 10.27 -1.85
C SER A 294 12.88 11.33 -2.22
N GLN A 295 12.82 12.43 -1.48
CA GLN A 295 11.94 13.57 -1.83
C GLN A 295 12.23 14.10 -3.24
N ARG A 296 13.50 14.08 -3.69
CA ARG A 296 13.88 14.50 -5.04
C ARG A 296 13.23 13.65 -6.13
N THR A 297 13.13 12.34 -5.90
CA THR A 297 12.44 11.41 -6.82
C THR A 297 10.95 11.74 -6.90
N VAL A 298 10.31 11.88 -5.75
CA VAL A 298 8.89 12.22 -5.64
C VAL A 298 8.58 13.59 -6.28
N GLN A 299 9.42 14.60 -6.06
CA GLN A 299 9.25 15.93 -6.68
C GLN A 299 9.30 15.88 -8.21
N ARG A 300 10.20 15.09 -8.79
CA ARG A 300 10.28 14.93 -10.24
C ARG A 300 9.01 14.29 -10.80
N GLU A 301 8.55 13.21 -10.18
CA GLU A 301 7.32 12.52 -10.61
C GLU A 301 6.07 13.41 -10.43
N LEU A 302 6.00 14.18 -9.34
CA LEU A 302 4.91 15.13 -9.11
C LEU A 302 4.92 16.29 -10.12
N ALA A 303 6.09 16.77 -10.54
CA ALA A 303 6.19 17.79 -11.57
C ALA A 303 5.67 17.28 -12.94
N GLU A 304 5.99 16.03 -13.29
CA GLU A 304 5.44 15.38 -14.50
C GLU A 304 3.92 15.20 -14.41
N LEU A 305 3.41 14.77 -13.25
CA LEU A 305 1.98 14.63 -13.00
C LEU A 305 1.23 15.97 -13.01
N GLU A 306 1.84 17.03 -12.49
CA GLU A 306 1.27 18.39 -12.46
C GLU A 306 1.21 18.97 -13.88
N ALA A 307 2.28 18.79 -14.67
CA ALA A 307 2.30 19.16 -16.08
C ALA A 307 1.22 18.41 -16.89
N ALA A 308 0.93 17.16 -16.52
CA ALA A 308 -0.15 16.36 -17.10
C ALA A 308 -1.55 16.69 -16.54
N GLY A 309 -1.69 17.65 -15.62
CA GLY A 309 -2.97 18.00 -14.99
C GLY A 309 -3.56 16.92 -14.08
N ARG A 310 -2.75 15.93 -13.70
CA ARG A 310 -3.17 14.78 -12.87
C ARG A 310 -3.08 15.04 -11.38
N VAL A 311 -2.28 16.04 -10.97
CA VAL A 311 -2.19 16.53 -9.60
C VAL A 311 -2.15 18.06 -9.61
N ARG A 312 -2.50 18.69 -8.49
CA ARG A 312 -2.33 20.13 -8.27
C ARG A 312 -1.59 20.39 -6.98
N ALA A 313 -0.73 21.41 -6.99
CA ALA A 313 -0.16 21.94 -5.78
C ALA A 313 -1.03 23.05 -5.17
N ILE A 314 -1.10 23.08 -3.84
CA ILE A 314 -1.65 24.19 -3.07
C ILE A 314 -0.60 24.67 -2.06
N GLY A 315 -0.63 25.95 -1.69
CA GLY A 315 0.39 26.56 -0.82
C GLY A 315 1.71 26.83 -1.54
N GLN A 316 2.73 27.26 -0.78
CA GLN A 316 4.02 27.68 -1.33
C GLN A 316 5.19 27.12 -0.50
N THR A 317 6.32 26.86 -1.16
CA THR A 317 7.57 26.43 -0.51
C THR A 317 7.36 25.26 0.49
N ARG A 318 7.60 25.47 1.78
CA ARG A 318 7.45 24.47 2.86
C ARG A 318 6.00 24.10 3.17
N SER A 319 5.02 24.91 2.78
CA SER A 319 3.60 24.62 2.93
C SER A 319 2.99 24.04 1.65
N ARG A 320 3.80 23.75 0.62
CA ARG A 320 3.32 23.13 -0.62
C ARG A 320 2.77 21.74 -0.33
N ARG A 321 1.48 21.55 -0.64
CA ARG A 321 0.78 20.26 -0.55
C ARG A 321 0.27 19.83 -1.91
N TRP A 322 0.19 18.53 -2.11
CA TRP A 322 -0.22 17.91 -3.35
C TRP A 322 -1.59 17.25 -3.19
N LEU A 323 -2.42 17.42 -4.21
CA LEU A 323 -3.75 16.87 -4.30
C LEU A 323 -3.91 16.23 -5.68
N ALA A 324 -4.54 15.07 -5.75
CA ALA A 324 -5.11 14.58 -7.00
C ALA A 324 -6.62 14.84 -6.99
N PRO A 325 -7.25 15.15 -8.14
CA PRO A 325 -8.69 14.95 -8.24
C PRO A 325 -8.98 13.48 -7.92
N PRO A 326 -10.03 13.17 -7.14
CA PRO A 326 -10.34 11.79 -6.78
C PRO A 326 -10.43 10.97 -8.07
N LEU A 327 -9.59 9.93 -8.17
CA LEU A 327 -9.63 9.00 -9.29
C LEU A 327 -11.03 8.39 -9.28
N ILE A 328 -11.83 8.70 -10.30
CA ILE A 328 -13.20 8.19 -10.37
C ILE A 328 -13.11 6.65 -10.42
N GLY A 329 -13.49 6.01 -9.30
CA GLY A 329 -13.85 4.60 -9.26
C GLY A 329 -12.75 3.55 -9.05
N PHE A 330 -11.56 3.87 -8.51
CA PHE A 330 -10.53 2.83 -8.24
C PHE A 330 -9.98 2.87 -6.81
N THR A 331 -9.96 1.73 -6.15
CA THR A 331 -9.41 1.58 -4.79
C THR A 331 -7.96 1.08 -4.83
N THR A 332 -7.04 1.88 -5.38
CA THR A 332 -5.62 1.52 -5.50
C THR A 332 -4.86 1.59 -4.18
N ILE A 333 -5.30 2.41 -3.22
CA ILE A 333 -4.60 2.60 -1.93
C ILE A 333 -4.45 1.31 -1.11
N LEU A 334 -5.42 0.39 -1.25
CA LEU A 334 -5.41 -0.91 -0.56
C LEU A 334 -4.44 -1.90 -1.20
N LEU A 335 -4.10 -1.72 -2.48
CA LEU A 335 -3.19 -2.58 -3.23
C LEU A 335 -1.78 -2.02 -3.36
N LEU A 336 -1.55 -0.78 -2.94
CA LEU A 336 -0.21 -0.22 -2.86
C LEU A 336 0.71 -1.11 -1.99
N PRO A 337 2.00 -1.19 -2.33
CA PRO A 337 2.97 -1.91 -1.51
C PRO A 337 2.93 -1.39 -0.07
N ALA A 338 2.89 -2.30 0.90
CA ALA A 338 3.30 -1.97 2.26
C ALA A 338 4.73 -1.42 2.19
N ALA A 339 5.02 -0.32 2.87
CA ALA A 339 6.38 0.22 2.89
C ALA A 339 7.32 -0.88 3.40
N LEU A 340 8.18 -1.38 2.52
CA LEU A 340 9.11 -2.43 2.88
C LEU A 340 10.03 -1.91 3.99
N PRO A 341 10.23 -2.64 5.09
CA PRO A 341 11.13 -2.22 6.15
C PRO A 341 12.50 -1.94 5.55
N ALA A 342 13.01 -0.72 5.70
CA ALA A 342 14.37 -0.39 5.27
C ALA A 342 15.31 -1.41 5.92
N GLY A 343 15.96 -2.22 5.08
CA GLY A 343 16.97 -3.17 5.53
C GLY A 343 18.27 -2.45 5.79
#